data_AF-A0A946BFC1-F1
#
_entry.id   AF-A0A946BFC1-F1
#
_cell.length_a   1.000
_cell.length_b   1.000
_cell.length_c   1.000
_cell.angle_alpha   90.00
_cell.angle_beta   90.00
_cell.angle_gamma   90.00
#
_symmetry.space_group_name_H-M   'P 1'
#
loop_
_entity.id
_entity.type
_entity.pdbx_description
1 polymer ?
#
loop_
_entity_poly.entity_id
_entity_poly.type
_entity_poly.pdbx_seq_one_letter_code
_entity_poly.pdbx_strand_id
1 'polypeptide(L)'
;MNPSINTNDLLELITSGKRVTLLDVRRETDVMASECKIKGAQWRSPESVEEWEGEFSKDQKTVVYCVKGGQVSQSVARHLVEKGIDAAFLEGGIKAWQETGLPTQENPMNRRSYTIQDSDLEILRNTGMSEEDIAHSTKVAQKALEIAARIKKPLDMELIGRGALFHDLGKARTHAMEHGMIGAEVGASLGLSKEITDIMEKHIRGGLTPAEAEELGLPVKDYTLYRLEERIIIYADRLVDIITEDIVPIKDEKEAEQQFEHILSTIAKYGKNDITMKRYLKYHKEIQGLSVS
;
A
#
# COMPACT_ATOMS: atom_id res chain seq x y z
N MET A 1 27.89 21.24 19.77
CA MET A 1 26.87 21.43 18.71
C MET A 1 26.96 20.24 17.78
N ASN A 2 25.83 19.71 17.33
CA ASN A 2 25.87 18.72 16.25
C ASN A 2 26.30 19.44 14.96
N PRO A 3 27.26 18.91 14.18
CA PRO A 3 27.62 19.51 12.90
C PRO A 3 26.40 19.61 11.99
N SER A 4 26.21 20.77 11.35
CA SER A 4 25.11 21.06 10.44
C SER A 4 25.62 21.55 9.09
N ILE A 5 24.76 21.50 8.07
CA ILE A 5 25.01 22.05 6.74
C ILE A 5 23.70 22.64 6.19
N ASN A 6 23.77 23.79 5.52
CA ASN A 6 22.61 24.40 4.88
C ASN A 6 22.36 23.84 3.46
N THR A 7 21.24 24.21 2.84
CA THR A 7 20.84 23.70 1.51
C THR A 7 21.79 24.09 0.39
N ASN A 8 22.34 25.32 0.42
CA ASN A 8 23.26 25.82 -0.61
C ASN A 8 24.63 25.13 -0.53
N ASP A 9 25.18 25.00 0.68
CA ASP A 9 26.46 24.32 0.90
C ASP A 9 26.38 22.83 0.51
N LEU A 10 25.26 22.18 0.82
CA LEU A 10 25.03 20.79 0.39
C LEU A 10 24.94 20.69 -1.14
N LEU A 11 24.27 21.63 -1.81
CA LEU A 11 24.21 21.66 -3.28
C LEU A 11 25.59 21.84 -3.89
N GLU A 12 26.41 22.74 -3.35
CA GLU A 12 27.79 22.97 -3.80
C GLU A 12 28.63 21.70 -3.61
N LEU A 13 28.51 21.02 -2.47
CA LEU A 13 29.19 19.74 -2.23
C LEU A 13 28.80 18.69 -3.26
N ILE A 14 27.50 18.52 -3.53
CA ILE A 14 26.99 17.54 -4.50
C ILE A 14 27.45 17.88 -5.94
N THR A 15 27.49 19.16 -6.30
CA THR A 15 27.84 19.60 -7.66
C THR A 15 29.35 19.70 -7.91
N SER A 16 30.16 19.84 -6.86
CA SER A 16 31.63 19.91 -6.93
C SER A 16 32.32 18.60 -7.35
N GLY A 17 31.58 17.51 -7.55
CA GLY A 17 32.12 16.20 -7.91
C GLY A 17 32.80 15.45 -6.75
N LYS A 18 32.78 16.02 -5.53
CA LYS A 18 33.20 15.33 -4.31
C LYS A 18 32.23 14.18 -4.01
N ARG A 19 32.76 13.05 -3.55
CA ARG A 19 31.94 11.95 -3.05
C ARG A 19 31.32 12.37 -1.72
N VAL A 20 29.99 12.40 -1.67
CA VAL A 20 29.19 12.70 -0.48
C VAL A 20 28.20 11.56 -0.30
N THR A 21 28.12 11.02 0.91
CA THR A 21 27.06 10.08 1.28
C THR A 21 25.86 10.88 1.78
N LEU A 22 24.70 10.71 1.15
CA LEU A 22 23.48 11.40 1.54
C LEU A 22 22.48 10.38 2.12
N LEU A 23 22.08 10.57 3.37
CA LEU A 23 21.21 9.65 4.10
C LEU A 23 19.86 10.29 4.38
N ASP A 24 18.81 9.64 3.88
CA ASP A 24 17.43 9.89 4.26
C ASP A 24 17.11 9.05 5.49
N VAL A 25 16.93 9.68 6.65
CA VAL A 25 16.60 9.01 7.92
C VAL A 25 15.23 9.44 8.42
N ARG A 26 14.35 9.86 7.50
CA ARG A 26 12.92 9.97 7.82
C ARG A 26 12.41 8.62 8.31
N ARG A 27 11.42 8.66 9.23
CA ARG A 27 10.74 7.44 9.69
C ARG A 27 10.09 6.75 8.49
N GLU A 28 9.97 5.43 8.56
CA GLU A 28 9.39 4.64 7.46
C GLU A 28 8.04 5.20 7.00
N THR A 29 7.16 5.56 7.94
CA THR A 29 5.86 6.20 7.63
C THR A 29 5.99 7.52 6.87
N ASP A 30 6.99 8.34 7.19
CA ASP A 30 7.22 9.63 6.53
C ASP A 30 7.80 9.45 5.12
N VAL A 31 8.64 8.43 4.93
CA VAL A 31 9.17 8.10 3.61
C VAL A 31 8.07 7.51 2.76
N MET A 32 7.34 6.54 3.25
CA MET A 32 6.25 5.91 2.52
C MET A 32 5.15 6.89 2.11
N ALA A 33 4.92 7.96 2.88
CA ALA A 33 3.95 9.00 2.54
C ALA A 33 4.48 10.07 1.57
N SER A 34 5.79 10.08 1.28
CA SER A 34 6.44 11.17 0.54
C SER A 34 6.72 10.81 -0.90
N GLU A 35 6.34 11.71 -1.81
CA GLU A 35 6.51 11.56 -3.26
C GLU A 35 7.97 11.62 -3.72
N CYS A 36 8.83 12.25 -2.93
CA CYS A 36 10.21 12.47 -3.34
C CYS A 36 11.19 12.36 -2.19
N LYS A 37 12.45 12.29 -2.59
CA LYS A 37 13.65 12.27 -1.76
C LYS A 37 14.69 13.17 -2.42
N ILE A 38 15.69 13.60 -1.66
CA ILE A 38 16.82 14.33 -2.27
C ILE A 38 17.53 13.39 -3.24
N LYS A 39 17.89 13.89 -4.42
CA LYS A 39 18.50 13.08 -5.48
C LYS A 39 19.79 12.41 -4.98
N GLY A 40 19.89 11.09 -5.16
CA GLY A 40 21.03 10.29 -4.72
C GLY A 40 21.02 9.87 -3.25
N ALA A 41 20.02 10.28 -2.46
CA ALA A 41 19.94 9.88 -1.06
C ALA A 41 19.69 8.37 -0.91
N GLN A 42 20.27 7.74 0.11
CA GLN A 42 19.98 6.37 0.51
C GLN A 42 19.12 6.41 1.76
N TRP A 43 18.00 5.67 1.76
CA TRP A 43 17.19 5.57 2.98
C TRP A 43 17.81 4.57 3.95
N ARG A 44 17.79 4.93 5.23
CA ARG A 44 18.14 4.05 6.34
C ARG A 44 17.20 4.33 7.51
N SER A 45 16.73 3.27 8.15
CA SER A 45 15.84 3.41 9.30
C SER A 45 16.56 4.13 10.44
N PRO A 46 15.99 5.21 11.00
CA PRO A 46 16.53 5.86 12.20
C PRO A 46 16.38 5.02 13.47
N GLU A 47 15.65 3.90 13.42
CA GLU A 47 15.41 3.00 14.56
C GLU A 47 16.44 1.86 14.67
N SER A 48 17.21 1.63 13.61
CA SER A 48 18.19 0.53 13.49
C SER A 48 19.58 1.04 13.11
N VAL A 49 20.01 2.18 13.67
CA VAL A 49 21.27 2.85 13.26
C VAL A 49 22.48 1.93 13.41
N GLU A 50 22.50 1.14 14.48
CA GLU A 50 23.58 0.21 14.80
C GLU A 50 23.76 -0.91 13.77
N GLU A 51 22.72 -1.23 12.99
CA GLU A 51 22.77 -2.31 11.99
C GLU A 51 23.53 -1.89 10.73
N TRP A 52 23.45 -0.61 10.36
CA TRP A 52 23.97 -0.11 9.08
C TRP A 52 25.09 0.93 9.24
N GLU A 53 25.38 1.42 10.45
CA GLU A 53 26.39 2.46 10.70
C GLU A 53 27.77 2.13 10.10
N GLY A 54 28.12 0.85 10.01
CA GLY A 54 29.41 0.36 9.51
C GLY A 54 29.55 0.34 7.99
N GLU A 55 28.48 0.62 7.24
CA GLU A 55 28.47 0.53 5.78
C GLU A 55 29.14 1.72 5.08
N PHE A 56 29.37 2.83 5.80
CA PHE A 56 29.81 4.09 5.21
C PHE A 56 31.30 4.38 5.42
N SER A 57 31.97 4.81 4.34
CA SER A 57 33.38 5.19 4.38
C SER A 57 33.61 6.44 5.24
N LYS A 58 34.69 6.41 6.02
CA LYS A 58 35.17 7.54 6.85
C LYS A 58 35.88 8.63 6.03
N ASP A 59 36.17 8.37 4.76
CA ASP A 59 36.94 9.27 3.88
C ASP A 59 36.06 10.27 3.11
N GLN A 60 34.75 10.23 3.32
CA GLN A 60 33.79 11.10 2.64
C GLN A 60 32.82 11.74 3.63
N LYS A 61 32.35 12.94 3.29
CA LYS A 61 31.33 13.64 4.06
C LYS A 61 30.01 12.87 4.01
N THR A 62 29.41 12.64 5.16
CA THR A 62 28.06 12.08 5.29
C THR A 62 27.09 13.18 5.69
N VAL A 63 25.99 13.33 4.93
CA VAL A 63 24.95 14.30 5.21
C VAL A 63 23.64 13.57 5.48
N VAL A 64 23.03 13.87 6.61
CA VAL A 64 21.86 13.17 7.12
C VAL A 64 20.66 14.13 7.15
N TYR A 65 19.51 13.72 6.63
CA TYR A 65 18.30 14.56 6.69
C TYR A 65 17.07 13.79 7.16
N CYS A 66 16.15 14.52 7.78
CA CYS A 66 14.78 14.08 8.06
C CYS A 66 13.80 15.09 7.45
N VAL A 67 12.52 15.06 7.84
CA VAL A 67 11.49 15.95 7.28
C VAL A 67 11.85 17.44 7.45
N LYS A 68 12.30 17.83 8.66
CA LYS A 68 12.52 19.25 9.04
C LYS A 68 13.89 19.56 9.65
N GLY A 69 14.86 18.63 9.54
CA GLY A 69 16.19 18.80 10.16
C GLY A 69 16.16 18.77 11.70
N GLY A 70 15.14 18.13 12.29
CA GLY A 70 14.89 18.08 13.73
C GLY A 70 15.61 16.94 14.45
N GLN A 71 15.05 16.51 15.59
CA GLN A 71 15.67 15.53 16.50
C GLN A 71 16.11 14.23 15.81
N VAL A 72 15.33 13.71 14.86
CA VAL A 72 15.64 12.44 14.17
C VAL A 72 16.99 12.52 13.46
N SER A 73 17.17 13.43 12.49
CA SER A 73 18.45 13.55 11.77
C SER A 73 19.59 14.01 12.67
N GLN A 74 19.31 14.85 13.67
CA GLN A 74 20.31 15.30 14.63
C GLN A 74 20.84 14.16 15.51
N SER A 75 19.97 13.26 15.95
CA SER A 75 20.37 12.09 16.75
C SER A 75 21.26 11.14 15.95
N VAL A 76 20.85 10.82 14.72
CA VAL A 76 21.61 9.95 13.82
C VAL A 76 22.96 10.59 13.44
N ALA A 77 22.99 11.87 13.07
CA ALA A 77 24.25 12.54 12.75
C ALA A 77 25.23 12.53 13.92
N ARG A 78 24.75 12.74 15.15
CA ARG A 78 25.58 12.65 16.37
C ARG A 78 26.16 11.25 16.54
N HIS A 79 25.32 10.23 16.41
CA HIS A 79 25.72 8.83 16.54
C HIS A 79 26.83 8.46 15.54
N LEU A 80 26.69 8.87 14.27
CA LEU A 80 27.72 8.64 13.25
C LEU A 80 29.03 9.38 13.58
N VAL A 81 28.96 10.61 14.11
CA VAL A 81 30.14 11.34 14.59
C VAL A 81 30.84 10.60 15.73
N GLU A 82 30.10 10.05 16.69
CA GLU A 82 30.65 9.25 17.80
C GLU A 82 31.38 7.98 17.32
N LYS A 83 31.01 7.46 16.14
CA LYS A 83 31.69 6.34 15.46
C LYS A 83 32.86 6.77 14.57
N GLY A 84 33.16 8.06 14.54
CA GLY A 84 34.26 8.65 13.78
C GLY A 84 33.94 8.81 12.28
N ILE A 85 32.67 8.94 11.92
CA ILE A 85 32.23 9.30 10.56
C ILE A 85 32.08 10.82 10.51
N ASP A 86 32.60 11.47 9.45
CA ASP A 86 32.39 12.90 9.24
C ASP A 86 30.94 13.17 8.81
N ALA A 87 30.03 13.25 9.78
CA ALA A 87 28.60 13.42 9.56
C ALA A 87 28.11 14.82 9.97
N ALA A 88 27.18 15.37 9.17
CA ALA A 88 26.43 16.58 9.49
C ALA A 88 24.95 16.40 9.15
N PHE A 89 24.04 17.08 9.85
CA PHE A 89 22.63 17.08 9.47
C PHE A 89 22.28 18.26 8.56
N LEU A 90 21.34 18.05 7.63
CA LEU A 90 20.81 19.11 6.77
C LEU A 90 19.84 20.01 7.55
N GLU A 91 20.15 21.30 7.62
CA GLU A 91 19.30 22.31 8.25
C GLU A 91 17.96 22.42 7.52
N GLY A 92 16.86 22.42 8.28
CA GLY A 92 15.51 22.46 7.72
C GLY A 92 15.05 21.19 6.98
N GLY A 93 15.94 20.19 6.83
CA GLY A 93 15.63 18.89 6.24
C GLY A 93 15.20 18.96 4.77
N ILE A 94 14.50 17.92 4.31
CA ILE A 94 13.99 17.89 2.93
C ILE A 94 12.96 18.99 2.65
N LYS A 95 12.24 19.49 3.68
CA LYS A 95 11.30 20.59 3.50
C LYS A 95 12.00 21.87 3.04
N ALA A 96 13.09 22.27 3.70
CA ALA A 96 13.86 23.44 3.29
C ALA A 96 14.52 23.25 1.91
N TRP A 97 14.97 22.03 1.61
CA TRP A 97 15.50 21.67 0.29
C TRP A 97 14.46 21.92 -0.82
N GLN A 98 13.22 21.47 -0.61
CA GLN A 98 12.11 21.67 -1.55
C GLN A 98 11.69 23.13 -1.66
N GLU A 99 11.61 23.86 -0.54
CA GLU A 99 11.27 25.29 -0.52
C GLU A 99 12.28 26.15 -1.29
N THR A 100 13.53 25.72 -1.37
CA THR A 100 14.59 26.36 -2.17
C THR A 100 14.47 26.03 -3.66
N GLY A 101 13.58 25.11 -4.06
CA GLY A 101 13.41 24.66 -5.44
C GLY A 101 14.54 23.74 -5.94
N LEU A 102 15.28 23.11 -5.02
CA LEU A 102 16.41 22.26 -5.38
C LEU A 102 15.97 20.88 -5.89
N PRO A 103 16.80 20.22 -6.74
CA PRO A 103 16.41 18.97 -7.38
C PRO A 103 16.08 17.85 -6.39
N THR A 104 14.95 17.19 -6.61
CA THR A 104 14.56 15.94 -5.94
C THR A 104 14.45 14.83 -6.98
N GLN A 105 14.27 13.60 -6.51
CA GLN A 105 13.88 12.47 -7.35
C GLN A 105 12.65 11.79 -6.76
N GLU A 106 11.93 11.03 -7.57
CA GLU A 106 10.86 10.16 -7.10
C GLU A 106 11.37 9.24 -5.98
N ASN A 107 10.53 9.11 -4.97
CA ASN A 107 10.80 8.21 -3.87
C ASN A 107 10.26 6.82 -4.22
N PRO A 108 11.12 5.82 -4.47
CA PRO A 108 10.66 4.47 -4.83
C PRO A 108 9.96 3.76 -3.67
N MET A 109 10.13 4.24 -2.43
CA MET A 109 9.39 3.71 -1.27
C MET A 109 8.05 4.42 -1.06
N ASN A 110 7.68 5.39 -1.90
CA ASN A 110 6.40 6.08 -1.80
C ASN A 110 5.25 5.08 -2.05
N ARG A 111 4.46 4.79 -1.02
CA ARG A 111 3.27 3.96 -1.14
C ARG A 111 2.05 4.75 -1.64
N ARG A 112 2.16 5.96 -2.19
CA ARG A 112 1.01 6.65 -2.82
C ARG A 112 0.56 6.04 -4.15
N SER A 113 1.38 5.21 -4.76
CA SER A 113 1.03 4.54 -6.01
C SER A 113 1.64 3.15 -6.05
N TYR A 114 0.83 2.15 -6.37
CA TYR A 114 1.28 0.81 -6.70
C TYR A 114 0.91 0.50 -8.15
N THR A 115 1.80 -0.17 -8.87
CA THR A 115 1.54 -0.70 -10.21
C THR A 115 1.56 -2.21 -10.11
N ILE A 116 0.55 -2.85 -10.70
CA ILE A 116 0.48 -4.31 -10.79
C ILE A 116 1.74 -4.82 -11.50
N GLN A 117 2.42 -5.78 -10.89
CA GLN A 117 3.66 -6.33 -11.41
C GLN A 117 3.36 -7.53 -12.31
N ASP A 118 4.04 -7.63 -13.46
CA ASP A 118 3.92 -8.80 -14.34
C ASP A 118 4.31 -10.10 -13.63
N SER A 119 5.25 -10.03 -12.67
CA SER A 119 5.64 -11.18 -11.83
C SER A 119 4.50 -11.70 -10.97
N ASP A 120 3.62 -10.83 -10.43
CA ASP A 120 2.46 -11.28 -9.66
C ASP A 120 1.43 -11.96 -10.60
N LEU A 121 1.26 -11.45 -11.83
CA LEU A 121 0.40 -12.09 -12.84
C LEU A 121 0.92 -13.46 -13.25
N GLU A 122 2.24 -13.61 -13.40
CA GLU A 122 2.88 -14.90 -13.65
C GLU A 122 2.68 -15.88 -12.50
N ILE A 123 2.73 -15.42 -11.24
CA ILE A 123 2.40 -16.26 -10.09
C ILE A 123 0.97 -16.81 -10.22
N LEU A 124 -0.02 -15.95 -10.51
CA LEU A 124 -1.42 -16.40 -10.68
C LEU A 124 -1.53 -17.47 -11.78
N ARG A 125 -0.92 -17.22 -12.96
CA ARG A 125 -0.92 -18.20 -14.07
C ARG A 125 -0.28 -19.52 -13.68
N ASN A 126 0.88 -19.47 -13.02
CA ASN A 126 1.62 -20.66 -12.60
C ASN A 126 0.88 -21.47 -11.52
N THR A 127 0.00 -20.82 -10.75
CA THR A 127 -0.85 -21.54 -9.79
C THR A 127 -2.02 -22.26 -10.45
N GLY A 128 -2.32 -21.95 -11.71
CA GLY A 128 -3.41 -22.55 -12.49
C GLY A 128 -4.73 -21.80 -12.42
N MET A 129 -4.73 -20.52 -12.01
CA MET A 129 -5.93 -19.67 -12.20
C MET A 129 -6.24 -19.52 -13.69
N SER A 130 -7.54 -19.46 -14.02
CA SER A 130 -7.98 -19.21 -15.39
C SER A 130 -7.66 -17.78 -15.81
N GLU A 131 -7.47 -17.53 -17.12
CA GLU A 131 -7.27 -16.14 -17.62
C GLU A 131 -8.51 -15.25 -17.35
N GLU A 132 -9.71 -15.83 -17.21
CA GLU A 132 -10.92 -15.11 -16.82
C GLU A 132 -10.83 -14.63 -15.38
N ASP A 133 -10.47 -15.50 -14.43
CA ASP A 133 -10.30 -15.14 -13.02
C ASP A 133 -9.12 -14.17 -12.81
N ILE A 134 -8.06 -14.31 -13.60
CA ILE A 134 -6.92 -13.36 -13.61
C ILE A 134 -7.37 -12.01 -14.14
N ALA A 135 -8.18 -11.97 -15.21
CA ALA A 135 -8.73 -10.73 -15.75
C ALA A 135 -9.65 -10.03 -14.73
N HIS A 136 -10.52 -10.79 -14.05
CA HIS A 136 -11.34 -10.29 -12.92
C HIS A 136 -10.45 -9.68 -11.84
N SER A 137 -9.52 -10.47 -11.30
CA SER A 137 -8.65 -10.03 -10.20
C SER A 137 -7.80 -8.82 -10.57
N THR A 138 -7.34 -8.74 -11.83
CA THR A 138 -6.63 -7.57 -12.37
C THR A 138 -7.53 -6.34 -12.40
N LYS A 139 -8.79 -6.49 -12.83
CA LYS A 139 -9.78 -5.41 -12.86
C LYS A 139 -10.12 -4.93 -11.45
N VAL A 140 -10.26 -5.86 -10.49
CA VAL A 140 -10.47 -5.54 -9.06
C VAL A 140 -9.28 -4.75 -8.51
N ALA A 141 -8.04 -5.18 -8.78
CA ALA A 141 -6.86 -4.46 -8.34
C ALA A 141 -6.77 -3.05 -8.94
N GLN A 142 -7.05 -2.89 -10.23
CA GLN A 142 -7.10 -1.58 -10.87
C GLN A 142 -8.16 -0.67 -10.24
N LYS A 143 -9.37 -1.19 -10.01
CA LYS A 143 -10.47 -0.44 -9.40
C LYS A 143 -10.16 -0.07 -7.94
N ALA A 144 -9.59 -0.99 -7.17
CA ALA A 144 -9.22 -0.74 -5.78
C ALA A 144 -8.15 0.36 -5.67
N LEU A 145 -7.13 0.34 -6.54
CA LEU A 145 -6.10 1.39 -6.61
C LEU A 145 -6.67 2.74 -7.05
N GLU A 146 -7.60 2.74 -8.02
CA GLU A 146 -8.27 3.95 -8.49
C GLU A 146 -9.12 4.60 -7.38
N ILE A 147 -9.88 3.79 -6.61
CA ILE A 147 -10.61 4.25 -5.42
C ILE A 147 -9.65 4.79 -4.37
N ALA A 148 -8.58 4.06 -4.06
CA ALA A 148 -7.62 4.44 -3.05
C ALA A 148 -6.88 5.74 -3.38
N ALA A 149 -6.58 5.98 -4.66
CA ALA A 149 -5.96 7.22 -5.13
C ALA A 149 -6.82 8.47 -4.89
N ARG A 150 -8.16 8.30 -4.76
CA ARG A 150 -9.08 9.40 -4.41
C ARG A 150 -9.07 9.74 -2.91
N ILE A 151 -8.52 8.88 -2.05
CA ILE A 151 -8.57 9.02 -0.59
C ILE A 151 -7.31 9.73 -0.10
N LYS A 152 -7.47 10.86 0.61
CA LYS A 152 -6.34 11.68 1.11
C LYS A 152 -5.61 11.12 2.32
N LYS A 153 -6.11 10.03 2.91
CA LYS A 153 -5.48 9.37 4.06
C LYS A 153 -4.29 8.52 3.59
N PRO A 154 -3.24 8.36 4.39
CA PRO A 154 -2.20 7.37 4.11
C PRO A 154 -2.83 5.98 4.00
N LEU A 155 -2.54 5.29 2.90
CA LEU A 155 -2.99 3.94 2.59
C LEU A 155 -1.81 3.10 2.13
N ASP A 156 -1.86 1.81 2.44
CA ASP A 156 -0.91 0.85 1.90
C ASP A 156 -1.33 0.41 0.49
N MET A 157 -0.86 1.12 -0.54
CA MET A 157 -1.25 0.84 -1.93
C MET A 157 -0.74 -0.51 -2.44
N GLU A 158 0.38 -1.02 -1.91
CA GLU A 158 0.85 -2.37 -2.25
C GLU A 158 -0.10 -3.42 -1.69
N LEU A 159 -0.51 -3.29 -0.42
CA LEU A 159 -1.52 -4.18 0.17
C LEU A 159 -2.84 -4.11 -0.60
N ILE A 160 -3.27 -2.92 -1.03
CA ILE A 160 -4.48 -2.75 -1.85
C ILE A 160 -4.34 -3.48 -3.18
N GLY A 161 -3.25 -3.22 -3.92
CA GLY A 161 -3.04 -3.81 -5.23
C GLY A 161 -2.87 -5.32 -5.19
N ARG A 162 -1.96 -5.82 -4.35
CA ARG A 162 -1.68 -7.26 -4.23
C ARG A 162 -2.82 -8.00 -3.53
N GLY A 163 -3.39 -7.42 -2.47
CA GLY A 163 -4.55 -8.00 -1.79
C GLY A 163 -5.74 -8.17 -2.73
N ALA A 164 -6.04 -7.18 -3.58
CA ALA A 164 -7.06 -7.30 -4.61
C ALA A 164 -6.68 -8.29 -5.72
N LEU A 165 -5.42 -8.33 -6.14
CA LEU A 165 -4.98 -9.21 -7.23
C LEU A 165 -5.01 -10.70 -6.83
N PHE A 166 -4.71 -11.01 -5.57
CA PHE A 166 -4.62 -12.38 -5.09
C PHE A 166 -5.86 -12.86 -4.30
N HIS A 167 -6.87 -12.01 -4.07
CA HIS A 167 -8.02 -12.36 -3.20
C HIS A 167 -8.71 -13.67 -3.59
N ASP A 168 -8.77 -13.94 -4.90
CA ASP A 168 -9.43 -15.08 -5.53
C ASP A 168 -8.49 -16.24 -5.86
N LEU A 169 -7.26 -16.25 -5.33
CA LEU A 169 -6.23 -17.25 -5.66
C LEU A 169 -6.71 -18.71 -5.51
N GLY A 170 -7.61 -18.97 -4.56
CA GLY A 170 -8.18 -20.31 -4.36
C GLY A 170 -9.02 -20.83 -5.52
N LYS A 171 -9.47 -19.97 -6.44
CA LYS A 171 -10.17 -20.37 -7.68
C LYS A 171 -9.32 -21.26 -8.58
N ALA A 172 -7.99 -21.24 -8.43
CA ALA A 172 -7.09 -22.21 -9.05
C ALA A 172 -7.32 -23.67 -8.59
N ARG A 173 -8.09 -23.88 -7.52
CA ARG A 173 -8.37 -25.20 -6.93
C ARG A 173 -9.86 -25.50 -6.84
N THR A 174 -10.69 -24.50 -6.55
CA THR A 174 -12.14 -24.67 -6.40
C THR A 174 -12.86 -23.34 -6.59
N HIS A 175 -14.07 -23.39 -7.16
CA HIS A 175 -14.98 -22.24 -7.23
C HIS A 175 -16.03 -22.25 -6.09
N ALA A 176 -15.93 -23.18 -5.13
CA ALA A 176 -16.80 -23.24 -3.97
C ALA A 176 -16.41 -22.20 -2.90
N MET A 177 -17.22 -22.06 -1.84
CA MET A 177 -17.01 -21.03 -0.80
C MET A 177 -15.68 -21.16 -0.06
N GLU A 178 -15.08 -22.35 0.00
CA GLU A 178 -13.78 -22.58 0.61
C GLU A 178 -12.58 -21.97 -0.15
N HIS A 179 -12.77 -21.40 -1.35
CA HIS A 179 -11.67 -20.81 -2.12
C HIS A 179 -10.94 -19.69 -1.37
N GLY A 180 -11.60 -18.95 -0.48
CA GLY A 180 -10.91 -17.96 0.37
C GLY A 180 -9.86 -18.60 1.29
N MET A 181 -10.22 -19.72 1.94
CA MET A 181 -9.31 -20.45 2.84
C MET A 181 -8.20 -21.15 2.05
N ILE A 182 -8.54 -21.84 0.97
CA ILE A 182 -7.54 -22.51 0.11
C ILE A 182 -6.60 -21.50 -0.52
N GLY A 183 -7.13 -20.35 -0.97
CA GLY A 183 -6.34 -19.24 -1.48
C GLY A 183 -5.32 -18.77 -0.46
N ALA A 184 -5.72 -18.59 0.80
CA ALA A 184 -4.84 -18.18 1.88
C ALA A 184 -3.73 -19.22 2.16
N GLU A 185 -4.05 -20.51 2.17
CA GLU A 185 -3.07 -21.59 2.32
C GLU A 185 -2.04 -21.59 1.18
N VAL A 186 -2.52 -21.49 -0.06
CA VAL A 186 -1.66 -21.41 -1.25
C VAL A 186 -0.81 -20.14 -1.21
N GLY A 187 -1.40 -18.99 -0.89
CA GLY A 187 -0.71 -17.71 -0.78
C GLY A 187 0.40 -17.73 0.26
N ALA A 188 0.15 -18.33 1.43
CA ALA A 188 1.17 -18.51 2.46
C ALA A 188 2.32 -19.39 1.97
N SER A 189 2.04 -20.47 1.23
CA SER A 189 3.06 -21.34 0.65
C SER A 189 3.92 -20.66 -0.42
N LEU A 190 3.39 -19.61 -1.06
CA LEU A 190 4.09 -18.76 -2.03
C LEU A 190 4.87 -17.61 -1.37
N GLY A 191 4.80 -17.47 -0.04
CA GLY A 191 5.47 -16.40 0.70
C GLY A 191 4.75 -15.05 0.68
N LEU A 192 3.45 -15.03 0.35
CA LEU A 192 2.64 -13.81 0.51
C LEU A 192 2.50 -13.46 1.99
N SER A 193 2.42 -12.15 2.27
CA SER A 193 2.32 -11.67 3.66
C SER A 193 1.00 -12.10 4.29
N LYS A 194 0.99 -12.15 5.63
CA LYS A 194 -0.21 -12.49 6.39
C LYS A 194 -1.36 -11.54 6.08
N GLU A 195 -1.08 -10.26 5.89
CA GLU A 195 -2.08 -9.25 5.54
C GLU A 195 -2.77 -9.57 4.21
N ILE A 196 -2.04 -10.07 3.21
CA ILE A 196 -2.60 -10.48 1.91
C ILE A 196 -3.43 -11.77 2.07
N THR A 197 -2.91 -12.76 2.79
CA THR A 197 -3.64 -14.02 2.98
C THR A 197 -4.90 -13.84 3.81
N ASP A 198 -4.89 -12.94 4.80
CA ASP A 198 -6.08 -12.59 5.58
C ASP A 198 -7.19 -12.00 4.70
N ILE A 199 -6.85 -11.21 3.66
CA ILE A 199 -7.83 -10.68 2.71
C ILE A 199 -8.53 -11.80 1.94
N MET A 200 -7.78 -12.82 1.49
CA MET A 200 -8.36 -13.98 0.80
C MET A 200 -9.38 -14.70 1.68
N GLU A 201 -9.13 -14.87 2.97
CA GLU A 201 -10.11 -15.53 3.84
C GLU A 201 -11.34 -14.64 4.11
N LYS A 202 -11.13 -13.34 4.23
CA LYS A 202 -12.16 -12.37 4.63
C LYS A 202 -13.03 -11.88 3.48
N HIS A 203 -12.61 -12.03 2.22
CA HIS A 203 -13.39 -11.48 1.10
C HIS A 203 -14.73 -12.21 0.88
N ILE A 204 -14.87 -13.45 1.34
CA ILE A 204 -16.12 -14.20 1.27
C ILE A 204 -17.24 -13.44 1.97
N ARG A 205 -18.32 -13.12 1.23
CA ARG A 205 -19.42 -12.23 1.67
C ARG A 205 -18.94 -10.88 2.27
N GLY A 206 -17.72 -10.46 1.97
CA GLY A 206 -17.10 -9.23 2.45
C GLY A 206 -16.87 -9.15 3.96
N GLY A 207 -16.59 -10.26 4.63
CA GLY A 207 -16.27 -10.31 6.06
C GLY A 207 -17.36 -10.99 6.88
N LEU A 208 -17.40 -12.32 6.80
CA LEU A 208 -18.42 -13.18 7.41
C LEU A 208 -18.62 -12.91 8.91
N THR A 209 -19.86 -13.03 9.36
CA THR A 209 -20.12 -13.26 10.79
C THR A 209 -19.83 -14.73 11.17
N PRO A 210 -19.62 -15.05 12.46
CA PRO A 210 -19.48 -16.43 12.91
C PRO A 210 -20.66 -17.33 12.47
N ALA A 211 -21.89 -16.83 12.51
CA ALA A 211 -23.07 -17.57 12.08
C ALA A 211 -23.08 -17.82 10.56
N GLU A 212 -22.63 -16.86 9.75
CA GLU A 212 -22.49 -17.07 8.29
C GLU A 212 -21.35 -18.04 7.97
N ALA A 213 -20.27 -18.07 8.76
CA ALA A 213 -19.21 -19.07 8.60
C ALA A 213 -19.74 -20.49 8.86
N GLU A 214 -20.52 -20.69 9.95
CA GLU A 214 -21.19 -21.96 10.22
C GLU A 214 -22.17 -22.35 9.11
N GLU A 215 -23.01 -21.41 8.64
CA GLU A 215 -23.96 -21.62 7.53
C GLU A 215 -23.26 -22.14 6.26
N LEU A 216 -22.06 -21.61 5.98
CA LEU A 216 -21.28 -21.94 4.79
C LEU A 216 -20.33 -23.13 4.98
N GLY A 217 -20.28 -23.73 6.18
CA GLY A 217 -19.35 -24.81 6.49
C GLY A 217 -17.88 -24.37 6.54
N LEU A 218 -17.63 -23.08 6.77
CA LEU A 218 -16.29 -22.50 6.88
C LEU A 218 -15.83 -22.47 8.35
N PRO A 219 -14.50 -22.38 8.61
CA PRO A 219 -13.99 -22.27 9.97
C PRO A 219 -14.62 -21.09 10.73
N VAL A 220 -15.13 -21.33 11.94
CA VAL A 220 -15.70 -20.27 12.77
C VAL A 220 -14.59 -19.44 13.40
N LYS A 221 -14.35 -18.25 12.85
CA LYS A 221 -13.36 -17.29 13.33
C LYS A 221 -13.77 -15.85 13.01
N ASP A 222 -12.92 -14.91 13.37
CA ASP A 222 -13.15 -13.49 13.10
C ASP A 222 -12.74 -13.11 11.67
N TYR A 223 -13.73 -12.82 10.83
CA TYR A 223 -13.54 -12.34 9.46
C TYR A 223 -13.75 -10.82 9.33
N THR A 224 -13.74 -10.08 10.45
CA THR A 224 -13.97 -8.63 10.43
C THR A 224 -12.88 -7.91 9.64
N LEU A 225 -13.31 -6.96 8.80
CA LEU A 225 -12.42 -6.06 8.06
C LEU A 225 -12.05 -4.86 8.94
N TYR A 226 -10.85 -4.90 9.52
CA TYR A 226 -10.36 -3.87 10.44
C TYR A 226 -9.70 -2.71 9.71
N ARG A 227 -8.97 -3.01 8.63
CA ARG A 227 -8.22 -2.03 7.84
C ARG A 227 -9.11 -1.38 6.78
N LEU A 228 -8.79 -0.12 6.45
CA LEU A 228 -9.48 0.57 5.36
C LEU A 228 -9.13 -0.06 4.01
N GLU A 229 -7.90 -0.52 3.86
CA GLU A 229 -7.41 -1.27 2.70
C GLU A 229 -8.25 -2.51 2.41
N GLU A 230 -8.54 -3.34 3.43
CA GLU A 230 -9.41 -4.52 3.30
C GLU A 230 -10.81 -4.15 2.78
N ARG A 231 -11.39 -3.06 3.31
CA ARG A 231 -12.71 -2.58 2.90
C ARG A 231 -12.71 -2.02 1.48
N ILE A 232 -11.65 -1.33 1.06
CA ILE A 232 -11.49 -0.83 -0.31
C ILE A 232 -11.45 -2.01 -1.29
N ILE A 233 -10.62 -3.03 -1.01
CA ILE A 233 -10.47 -4.20 -1.88
C ILE A 233 -11.80 -4.92 -2.06
N ILE A 234 -12.48 -5.24 -0.96
CA ILE A 234 -13.73 -5.99 -0.97
C ILE A 234 -14.88 -5.20 -1.59
N TYR A 235 -14.90 -3.88 -1.40
CA TYR A 235 -15.84 -3.00 -2.08
C TYR A 235 -15.57 -2.96 -3.60
N ALA A 236 -14.30 -2.86 -4.01
CA ALA A 236 -13.91 -2.86 -5.41
C ALA A 236 -14.29 -4.18 -6.11
N ASP A 237 -14.10 -5.32 -5.44
CA ASP A 237 -14.50 -6.64 -5.95
C ASP A 237 -16.00 -6.68 -6.31
N ARG A 238 -16.85 -6.32 -5.35
CA ARG A 238 -18.30 -6.26 -5.58
C ARG A 238 -18.70 -5.27 -6.67
N LEU A 239 -17.99 -4.15 -6.76
CA LEU A 239 -18.25 -3.14 -7.78
C LEU A 239 -17.84 -3.64 -9.18
N VAL A 240 -16.74 -4.39 -9.29
CA VAL A 240 -16.31 -5.00 -10.55
C VAL A 240 -17.30 -6.06 -11.01
N ASP A 241 -17.81 -6.91 -10.12
CA ASP A 241 -18.90 -7.85 -10.46
C ASP A 241 -20.07 -7.11 -11.14
N ILE A 242 -20.49 -5.97 -10.58
CA ILE A 242 -21.58 -5.15 -11.15
C ILE A 242 -21.20 -4.60 -12.53
N ILE A 243 -19.94 -4.22 -12.71
CA ILE A 243 -19.44 -3.62 -13.96
C ILE A 243 -19.33 -4.64 -15.08
N THR A 244 -18.96 -5.88 -14.80
CA THR A 244 -18.54 -6.85 -15.83
C THR A 244 -19.55 -7.94 -16.13
N GLU A 245 -20.54 -8.19 -15.26
CA GLU A 245 -21.48 -9.30 -15.45
C GLU A 245 -22.68 -8.97 -16.36
N ASP A 246 -22.77 -7.75 -16.91
CA ASP A 246 -23.81 -7.28 -17.86
C ASP A 246 -25.28 -7.47 -17.40
N ILE A 247 -25.52 -7.69 -16.09
CA ILE A 247 -26.87 -7.87 -15.52
C ILE A 247 -27.63 -6.53 -15.43
N VAL A 248 -26.91 -5.46 -15.11
CA VAL A 248 -27.47 -4.12 -14.97
C VAL A 248 -26.94 -3.26 -16.11
N PRO A 249 -27.81 -2.62 -16.92
CA PRO A 249 -27.36 -1.73 -17.97
C PRO A 249 -26.73 -0.48 -17.33
N ILE A 250 -25.41 -0.38 -17.41
CA ILE A 250 -24.62 0.77 -16.97
C ILE A 250 -23.92 1.39 -18.18
N LYS A 251 -23.81 2.72 -18.21
CA LYS A 251 -23.15 3.47 -19.27
C LYS A 251 -21.64 3.50 -19.08
N ASP A 252 -21.21 3.63 -17.82
CA ASP A 252 -19.82 3.69 -17.42
C ASP A 252 -19.65 3.20 -15.98
N GLU A 253 -18.39 3.01 -15.54
CA GLU A 253 -18.08 2.54 -14.19
C GLU A 253 -18.52 3.53 -13.09
N LYS A 254 -18.62 4.83 -13.42
CA LYS A 254 -19.04 5.86 -12.48
C LYS A 254 -20.53 5.74 -12.17
N GLU A 255 -21.34 5.40 -13.16
CA GLU A 255 -22.75 5.10 -12.97
C GLU A 255 -22.93 3.88 -12.04
N ALA A 256 -22.10 2.84 -12.17
CA ALA A 256 -22.14 1.69 -11.27
C ALA A 256 -21.86 2.11 -9.80
N GLU A 257 -20.88 2.98 -9.56
CA GLU A 257 -20.62 3.54 -8.22
C GLU A 257 -21.80 4.38 -7.71
N GLN A 258 -22.36 5.26 -8.54
CA GLN A 258 -23.48 6.14 -8.16
C GLN A 258 -24.76 5.36 -7.85
N GLN A 259 -25.01 4.28 -8.60
CA GLN A 259 -26.18 3.43 -8.42
C GLN A 259 -25.93 2.26 -7.47
N PHE A 260 -24.75 2.14 -6.86
CA PHE A 260 -24.36 0.97 -6.06
C PHE A 260 -25.40 0.60 -5.01
N GLU A 261 -25.90 1.58 -4.23
CA GLU A 261 -26.92 1.31 -3.21
C GLU A 261 -28.23 0.78 -3.81
N HIS A 262 -28.66 1.33 -4.94
CA HIS A 262 -29.86 0.90 -5.64
C HIS A 262 -29.69 -0.51 -6.22
N ILE A 263 -28.56 -0.78 -6.87
CA ILE A 263 -28.24 -2.08 -7.47
C ILE A 263 -28.21 -3.18 -6.41
N LEU A 264 -27.51 -2.96 -5.29
CA LEU A 264 -27.44 -3.94 -4.21
C LEU A 264 -28.81 -4.26 -3.60
N SER A 265 -29.69 -3.26 -3.52
CA SER A 265 -31.03 -3.40 -2.93
C SER A 265 -32.04 -4.04 -3.88
N THR A 266 -31.79 -4.04 -5.20
CA THR A 266 -32.73 -4.52 -6.22
C THR A 266 -32.30 -5.84 -6.84
N ILE A 267 -31.00 -6.10 -6.94
CA ILE A 267 -30.44 -7.30 -7.57
C ILE A 267 -29.89 -8.23 -6.50
N ALA A 268 -30.68 -9.26 -6.15
CA ALA A 268 -30.36 -10.21 -5.10
C ALA A 268 -28.97 -10.88 -5.26
N LYS A 269 -28.49 -11.08 -6.50
CA LYS A 269 -27.16 -11.63 -6.78
C LYS A 269 -26.03 -10.80 -6.14
N TYR A 270 -26.16 -9.47 -6.13
CA TYR A 270 -25.14 -8.57 -5.59
C TYR A 270 -25.33 -8.29 -4.10
N GLY A 271 -26.58 -8.18 -3.64
CA GLY A 271 -26.89 -8.03 -2.21
C GLY A 271 -26.60 -9.30 -1.38
N LYS A 272 -26.68 -10.48 -2.00
CA LYS A 272 -26.62 -11.82 -1.40
C LYS A 272 -27.74 -12.04 -0.36
N ASN A 273 -27.60 -11.45 0.83
CA ASN A 273 -28.56 -11.50 1.93
C ASN A 273 -28.55 -10.14 2.68
N ASP A 274 -29.52 -9.93 3.57
CA ASP A 274 -29.67 -8.64 4.27
C ASP A 274 -28.43 -8.20 5.05
N ILE A 275 -27.70 -9.14 5.66
CA ILE A 275 -26.53 -8.85 6.50
C ILE A 275 -25.36 -8.41 5.60
N THR A 276 -25.09 -9.18 4.56
CA THR A 276 -24.05 -8.93 3.56
C THR A 276 -24.31 -7.63 2.80
N MET A 277 -25.55 -7.40 2.37
CA MET A 277 -25.94 -6.16 1.70
C MET A 277 -25.69 -4.95 2.60
N LYS A 278 -26.17 -4.96 3.86
CA LYS A 278 -25.94 -3.85 4.81
C LYS A 278 -24.46 -3.58 5.04
N ARG A 279 -23.64 -4.63 5.04
CA ARG A 279 -22.19 -4.55 5.17
C ARG A 279 -21.56 -3.82 3.97
N TYR A 280 -21.87 -4.22 2.75
CA TYR A 280 -21.37 -3.53 1.54
C TYR A 280 -21.87 -2.08 1.45
N LEU A 281 -23.12 -1.79 1.81
CA LEU A 281 -23.64 -0.42 1.86
C LEU A 281 -22.87 0.46 2.87
N LYS A 282 -22.42 -0.11 3.99
CA LYS A 282 -21.57 0.59 4.95
C LYS A 282 -20.20 0.92 4.35
N TYR A 283 -19.58 -0.02 3.63
CA TYR A 283 -18.29 0.20 2.96
C TYR A 283 -18.41 1.28 1.89
N HIS A 284 -19.46 1.21 1.07
CA HIS A 284 -19.76 2.22 0.06
C HIS A 284 -19.82 3.62 0.69
N LYS A 285 -20.62 3.81 1.74
CA LYS A 285 -20.77 5.11 2.42
C LYS A 285 -19.47 5.61 3.05
N GLU A 286 -18.70 4.74 3.69
CA GLU A 286 -17.39 5.08 4.25
C GLU A 286 -16.43 5.58 3.16
N ILE A 287 -16.28 4.81 2.07
CA ILE A 287 -15.34 5.11 0.98
C ILE A 287 -15.73 6.38 0.23
N GLN A 288 -17.02 6.56 -0.11
CA GLN A 288 -17.49 7.78 -0.77
C GLN A 288 -17.29 9.02 0.12
N GLY A 289 -17.51 8.91 1.43
CA GLY A 289 -17.25 10.01 2.37
C GLY A 289 -15.78 10.42 2.45
N LEU A 290 -14.85 9.47 2.28
CA LEU A 290 -13.41 9.71 2.30
C LEU A 290 -12.85 10.24 0.97
N SER A 291 -13.57 10.02 -0.14
CA SER A 291 -13.15 10.44 -1.49
C SER A 291 -13.49 11.90 -1.82
N VAL A 292 -14.37 12.52 -1.03
CA VAL A 292 -14.84 13.91 -1.22
C VAL A 292 -14.17 14.89 -0.24
N SER A 293 -13.46 14.39 0.77
CA SER A 293 -12.77 15.18 1.81
C SER A 293 -11.31 15.46 1.47
#